data_AF-A0A7S0KYQ9-F1
#
_entry.id   AF-A0A7S0KYQ9-F1
#
_cell.length_a   1.000
_cell.length_b   1.000
_cell.length_c   1.000
_cell.angle_alpha   90.00
_cell.angle_beta   90.00
_cell.angle_gamma   90.00
#
_symmetry.space_group_name_H-M   'P 1'
#
loop_
_entity.id
_entity.type
_entity.pdbx_description
1 polymer ?
#
loop_
_entity_poly.entity_id
_entity_poly.type
_entity_poly.pdbx_seq_one_letter_code
_entity_poly.pdbx_strand_id
1 'polypeptide(L)'
;MGVANLSRVGLVALAVASLQVASGYSLQTGMAHTVTSARARARAAVPSACATQDPDIPAEPTLGEWINNMPFAMSKSLARQTLLSSTKEPEPLPPIWDWFWDTMPFLRAGKPGEPLGLGDVARTFKVNIEQIFGSIPAPDKAPLAAADVEGLDFKALFLGMKTYFDKYGSVFKMCFGPKSFMVVTDPVVARHILRDNEKGYDKGALALVLEDIMGKGLIPADPETWAKRRRAIAPGFHKLYLQRMVQEFGHANANLIPQLVDAARAGTRLDMEERYGSLALDVIGKAVFNYDFGSVDEESPVVKAAIRTLGEVEHRALTPLPYWKAPGANELIPRLREFNEDMDLLNSVLYKLIDQCLDSRDPMELEALKSKDYEQVKDPSMLRFLVDLRGEEVDNTQMRDDLITLLIAGHETTAAVLTWATYALISHPEALKRVQDEIDEKVGDRTPTMDDIKEMNEVQCVIAETLRMWPAPPLLIRCAVEADCWPEGGTGIEGGAQLARANDLFLSLYNMGRSPQLWSDPDVFDPTRWERPFTNPEVKGWKGYDPKMRSKGLWVANLEIASDHALVPFGAGPR
;
A
#
# COMPACT_ATOMS: atom_id res chain seq x y z
N MET A 1 38.05 12.41 -21.62
CA MET A 1 37.40 11.30 -22.36
C MET A 1 37.30 9.98 -21.57
N GLY A 2 38.14 9.71 -20.55
CA GLY A 2 38.11 8.41 -19.82
C GLY A 2 37.02 8.22 -18.74
N VAL A 3 36.50 9.30 -18.13
CA VAL A 3 35.52 9.20 -17.03
C VAL A 3 34.08 8.95 -17.54
N ALA A 4 33.75 9.38 -18.76
CA ALA A 4 32.43 9.20 -19.38
C ALA A 4 32.14 7.75 -19.82
N ASN A 5 33.18 6.95 -20.12
CA ASN A 5 33.01 5.53 -20.44
C ASN A 5 32.82 4.67 -19.18
N LEU A 6 33.34 5.09 -18.03
CA LEU A 6 33.17 4.38 -16.75
C LEU A 6 31.73 4.50 -16.21
N SER A 7 31.06 5.64 -16.39
CA SER A 7 29.64 5.79 -16.01
C SER A 7 28.71 4.98 -16.91
N ARG A 8 29.01 4.88 -18.22
CA ARG A 8 28.22 4.14 -19.21
C ARG A 8 28.34 2.61 -19.04
N VAL A 9 29.53 2.11 -18.71
CA VAL A 9 29.73 0.69 -18.33
C VAL A 9 29.07 0.39 -16.97
N GLY A 10 29.08 1.34 -16.03
CA GLY A 10 28.36 1.25 -14.77
C GLY A 10 26.84 1.13 -14.93
N LEU A 11 26.25 1.85 -15.90
CA LEU A 11 24.82 1.81 -16.23
C LEU A 11 24.39 0.44 -16.78
N VAL A 12 25.19 -0.15 -17.68
CA VAL A 12 24.98 -1.52 -18.17
C VAL A 12 25.17 -2.53 -17.04
N ALA A 13 26.16 -2.35 -16.16
CA ALA A 13 26.36 -3.22 -15.01
C ALA A 13 25.23 -3.13 -13.96
N LEU A 14 24.68 -1.93 -13.71
CA LEU A 14 23.51 -1.71 -12.85
C LEU A 14 22.23 -2.30 -13.46
N ALA A 15 22.03 -2.17 -14.77
CA ALA A 15 20.93 -2.80 -15.48
C ALA A 15 21.04 -4.33 -15.41
N VAL A 16 22.21 -4.89 -15.71
CA VAL A 16 22.48 -6.34 -15.64
C VAL A 16 22.32 -6.87 -14.21
N ALA A 17 22.83 -6.17 -13.20
CA ALA A 17 22.67 -6.55 -11.80
C ALA A 17 21.19 -6.50 -11.37
N SER A 18 20.45 -5.44 -11.72
CA SER A 18 19.02 -5.31 -11.38
C SER A 18 18.17 -6.41 -12.05
N LEU A 19 18.53 -6.80 -13.27
CA LEU A 19 17.85 -7.85 -14.03
C LEU A 19 18.17 -9.27 -13.55
N GLN A 20 19.41 -9.53 -13.15
CA GLN A 20 19.79 -10.85 -12.61
C GLN A 20 19.03 -11.17 -11.33
N VAL A 21 18.80 -10.18 -10.44
CA VAL A 21 18.10 -10.43 -9.18
C VAL A 21 16.56 -10.41 -9.35
N ALA A 22 16.02 -9.68 -10.33
CA ALA A 22 14.58 -9.72 -10.67
C ALA A 22 14.12 -11.08 -11.23
N SER A 23 15.04 -11.89 -11.77
CA SER A 23 14.71 -13.16 -12.44
C SER A 23 14.39 -14.33 -11.52
N GLY A 24 14.64 -14.25 -10.20
CA GLY A 24 14.37 -15.35 -9.26
C GLY A 24 15.08 -16.68 -9.54
N TYR A 25 15.95 -16.76 -10.55
CA TYR A 25 16.68 -17.98 -10.90
C TYR A 25 17.98 -18.09 -10.12
N SER A 26 18.10 -19.16 -9.33
CA SER A 26 19.37 -19.59 -8.76
C SER A 26 20.34 -19.93 -9.91
N LEU A 27 21.47 -19.23 -9.99
CA LEU A 27 22.57 -19.66 -10.85
C LEU A 27 23.35 -20.75 -10.13
N GLN A 28 23.23 -21.99 -10.62
CA GLN A 28 24.25 -23.00 -10.42
C GLN A 28 25.60 -22.43 -10.91
N THR A 29 26.53 -22.32 -9.96
CA THR A 29 28.00 -22.28 -10.08
C THR A 29 28.57 -22.02 -11.49
N GLY A 30 29.04 -20.79 -11.74
CA GLY A 30 29.79 -20.51 -12.97
C GLY A 30 30.33 -19.09 -13.17
N MET A 31 30.47 -18.24 -12.14
CA MET A 31 31.04 -16.87 -12.31
C MET A 31 31.86 -16.36 -11.11
N ALA A 32 32.39 -17.25 -10.27
CA ALA A 32 33.22 -16.88 -9.12
C ALA A 32 34.67 -16.44 -9.48
N HIS A 33 35.10 -16.59 -10.74
CA HIS A 33 36.51 -16.35 -11.12
C HIS A 33 36.85 -14.95 -11.64
N THR A 34 35.86 -14.12 -11.99
CA THR A 34 36.14 -12.83 -12.64
C THR A 34 36.29 -11.67 -11.63
N VAL A 35 35.57 -11.72 -10.50
CA VAL A 35 35.53 -10.65 -9.48
C VAL A 35 36.80 -10.62 -8.61
N THR A 36 37.45 -11.76 -8.40
CA THR A 36 38.69 -11.88 -7.61
C THR A 36 39.91 -11.28 -8.33
N SER A 37 39.90 -11.22 -9.66
CA SER A 37 41.02 -10.70 -10.47
C SER A 37 41.11 -9.16 -10.50
N ALA A 38 39.98 -8.46 -10.33
CA ALA A 38 39.92 -6.99 -10.32
C ALA A 38 40.40 -6.40 -8.98
N ARG A 39 40.13 -7.09 -7.86
CA ARG A 39 40.59 -6.70 -6.51
C ARG A 39 42.11 -6.80 -6.34
N ALA A 40 42.76 -7.74 -7.04
CA ALA A 40 44.20 -7.94 -6.98
C ALA A 40 44.99 -6.86 -7.77
N ARG A 41 44.44 -6.35 -8.88
CA ARG A 41 45.12 -5.31 -9.67
C ARG A 41 45.01 -3.91 -9.09
N ALA A 42 43.94 -3.61 -8.34
CA ALA A 42 43.75 -2.30 -7.71
C ALA A 42 44.65 -2.05 -6.48
N ARG A 43 45.18 -3.10 -5.84
CA ARG A 43 46.10 -2.98 -4.68
C ARG A 43 47.57 -2.78 -5.05
N ALA A 44 47.95 -2.89 -6.32
CA ALA A 44 49.35 -2.86 -6.74
C ALA A 44 49.86 -1.46 -7.16
N ALA A 45 49.06 -0.40 -7.06
CA ALA A 45 49.41 0.91 -7.62
C ALA A 45 49.10 2.09 -6.69
N VAL A 46 49.56 2.08 -5.44
CA VAL A 46 49.78 3.31 -4.64
C VAL A 46 50.96 3.08 -3.69
N PRO A 47 52.06 3.86 -3.73
CA PRO A 47 53.10 3.78 -2.71
C PRO A 47 52.63 4.43 -1.41
N SER A 48 52.97 3.80 -0.28
CA SER A 48 52.63 4.25 1.06
C SER A 48 53.15 5.65 1.35
N ALA A 49 52.26 6.58 1.69
CA ALA A 49 52.59 7.79 2.41
C ALA A 49 51.60 7.94 3.57
N CYS A 50 52.14 8.24 4.75
CA CYS A 50 51.46 8.40 6.03
C CYS A 50 50.10 9.11 5.93
N ALA A 51 49.05 8.48 6.47
CA ALA A 51 47.79 9.15 6.78
C ALA A 51 47.61 9.15 8.29
N THR A 52 47.87 10.31 8.89
CA THR A 52 47.20 10.74 10.12
C THR A 52 45.70 10.64 9.89
N GLN A 53 44.97 9.90 10.74
CA GLN A 53 43.51 9.82 10.68
C GLN A 53 42.93 11.20 10.99
N ASP A 54 42.24 11.77 10.01
CA ASP A 54 41.44 12.99 10.11
C ASP A 54 40.13 12.65 10.87
N PRO A 55 39.83 13.27 12.02
CA PRO A 55 38.69 12.89 12.87
C PRO A 55 37.31 13.23 12.28
N ASP A 56 37.23 13.90 11.13
CA ASP A 56 35.97 14.32 10.48
C ASP A 56 35.51 13.43 9.31
N ILE A 57 36.12 12.25 9.10
CA ILE A 57 35.62 11.28 8.11
C ILE A 57 34.55 10.41 8.80
N PRO A 58 33.27 10.46 8.37
CA PRO A 58 32.24 9.58 8.93
C PRO A 58 32.65 8.12 8.74
N ALA A 59 32.47 7.29 9.77
CA ALA A 59 32.70 5.85 9.67
C ALA A 59 31.92 5.27 8.48
N GLU A 60 32.53 4.32 7.75
CA GLU A 60 31.82 3.64 6.66
C GLU A 60 30.54 2.98 7.22
N PRO A 61 29.38 3.19 6.56
CA PRO A 61 28.12 2.63 7.04
C PRO A 61 28.20 1.11 7.09
N THR A 62 27.65 0.54 8.16
CA THR A 62 27.51 -0.91 8.28
C THR A 62 26.64 -1.47 7.14
N LEU A 63 26.76 -2.77 6.86
CA LEU A 63 25.92 -3.42 5.84
C LEU A 63 24.41 -3.20 6.11
N GLY A 64 24.01 -3.22 7.38
CA GLY A 64 22.62 -2.93 7.79
C GLY A 64 22.20 -1.50 7.49
N GLU A 65 23.04 -0.51 7.83
CA GLU A 65 22.78 0.90 7.51
C GLU A 65 22.75 1.16 6.01
N TRP A 66 23.59 0.47 5.23
CA TRP A 66 23.59 0.57 3.78
C TRP A 66 22.30 -0.01 3.17
N ILE A 67 21.83 -1.18 3.64
CA ILE A 67 20.58 -1.80 3.17
C ILE A 67 19.37 -0.93 3.54
N ASN A 68 19.32 -0.41 4.77
CA ASN A 68 18.24 0.46 5.21
C ASN A 68 18.15 1.72 4.34
N ASN A 69 19.29 2.30 3.98
CA ASN A 69 19.37 3.51 3.16
C ASN A 69 19.46 3.24 1.66
N MET A 70 19.39 1.98 1.20
CA MET A 70 19.63 1.62 -0.20
C MET A 70 18.66 2.32 -1.17
N PRO A 71 17.34 2.36 -0.93
CA PRO A 71 16.41 3.09 -1.80
C PRO A 71 16.79 4.59 -1.91
N PHE A 72 17.17 5.18 -0.79
CA PHE A 72 17.55 6.59 -0.68
C PHE A 72 18.87 6.91 -1.39
N ALA A 73 19.90 6.10 -1.19
CA ALA A 73 21.21 6.30 -1.80
C ALA A 73 21.16 6.18 -3.33
N MET A 74 20.39 5.22 -3.85
CA MET A 74 20.21 5.06 -5.30
C MET A 74 19.39 6.19 -5.93
N SER A 75 18.32 6.65 -5.25
CA SER A 75 17.53 7.79 -5.71
C SER A 75 18.37 9.07 -5.78
N LYS A 76 19.14 9.40 -4.73
CA LYS A 76 20.04 10.56 -4.70
C LYS A 76 21.10 10.54 -5.79
N SER A 77 21.75 9.38 -5.98
CA SER A 77 22.77 9.23 -7.02
C SER A 77 22.20 9.52 -8.41
N LEU A 78 20.98 9.06 -8.68
CA LEU A 78 20.33 9.27 -9.96
C LEU A 78 19.80 10.71 -10.12
N ALA A 79 19.13 11.28 -9.11
CA ALA A 79 18.66 12.66 -9.13
C ALA A 79 19.82 13.64 -9.39
N ARG A 80 20.97 13.41 -8.74
CA ARG A 80 22.20 14.17 -9.00
C ARG A 80 22.69 14.02 -10.44
N GLN A 81 22.61 12.82 -11.01
CA GLN A 81 22.96 12.60 -12.42
C GLN A 81 21.99 13.29 -13.38
N THR A 82 20.69 13.30 -13.10
CA THR A 82 19.66 14.02 -13.86
C THR A 82 19.86 15.53 -13.79
N LEU A 83 20.18 16.07 -12.61
CA LEU A 83 20.50 17.49 -12.45
C LEU A 83 21.75 17.86 -13.25
N LEU A 84 22.79 17.04 -13.19
CA LEU A 84 24.00 17.21 -13.99
C LEU A 84 23.74 17.07 -15.50
N SER A 85 22.80 16.22 -15.92
CA SER A 85 22.41 16.08 -17.34
C SER A 85 21.51 17.21 -17.81
N SER A 86 20.64 17.78 -16.97
CA SER A 86 19.73 18.89 -17.34
C SER A 86 20.44 20.16 -17.80
N THR A 87 21.72 20.32 -17.46
CA THR A 87 22.58 21.43 -17.91
C THR A 87 23.37 21.12 -19.19
N LYS A 88 23.28 19.89 -19.72
CA LYS A 88 23.93 19.43 -20.94
C LYS A 88 22.88 19.03 -21.97
N GLU A 89 23.14 19.31 -23.25
CA GLU A 89 22.31 18.74 -24.31
C GLU A 89 22.34 17.20 -24.21
N PRO A 90 21.18 16.52 -24.28
CA PRO A 90 21.11 15.08 -24.15
C PRO A 90 21.85 14.40 -25.31
N GLU A 91 22.98 13.75 -25.00
CA GLU A 91 23.74 12.94 -25.94
C GLU A 91 23.06 11.58 -26.16
N PRO A 92 23.03 11.04 -27.40
CA PRO A 92 22.50 9.72 -27.67
C PRO A 92 23.25 8.62 -26.88
N LEU A 93 22.52 7.59 -26.45
CA LEU A 93 23.09 6.46 -25.74
C LEU A 93 24.11 5.71 -26.62
N PRO A 94 25.11 5.02 -26.02
CA PRO A 94 26.16 4.35 -26.78
C PRO A 94 25.62 3.29 -27.74
N PRO A 95 26.23 3.05 -28.92
CA PRO A 95 25.77 2.04 -29.87
C PRO A 95 25.64 0.60 -29.31
N ILE A 96 26.40 0.28 -28.25
CA ILE A 96 26.29 -1.02 -27.57
C ILE A 96 24.97 -1.19 -26.81
N TRP A 97 24.26 -0.08 -26.52
CA TRP A 97 22.99 -0.08 -25.80
C TRP A 97 21.93 -0.86 -26.55
N ASP A 98 21.61 -0.46 -27.80
CA ASP A 98 20.61 -1.16 -28.60
C ASP A 98 21.02 -2.60 -28.89
N TRP A 99 22.30 -2.82 -29.19
CA TRP A 99 22.83 -4.17 -29.36
C TRP A 99 22.58 -5.06 -28.13
N PHE A 100 22.85 -4.57 -26.92
CA PHE A 100 22.65 -5.34 -25.69
C PHE A 100 21.18 -5.71 -25.50
N TRP A 101 20.27 -4.76 -25.69
CA TRP A 101 18.84 -4.97 -25.49
C TRP A 101 18.17 -5.83 -26.57
N ASP A 102 18.64 -5.73 -27.81
CA ASP A 102 18.06 -6.48 -28.94
C ASP A 102 18.61 -7.92 -29.06
N THR A 103 19.86 -8.13 -28.60
CA THR A 103 20.55 -9.42 -28.74
C THR A 103 20.19 -10.41 -27.63
N MET A 104 19.90 -9.95 -26.42
CA MET A 104 19.65 -10.83 -25.28
C MET A 104 18.20 -11.38 -25.28
N PRO A 105 17.98 -12.69 -25.48
CA PRO A 105 16.63 -13.23 -25.65
C PRO A 105 15.73 -13.05 -24.43
N PHE A 106 16.30 -13.05 -23.22
CA PHE A 106 15.58 -12.89 -21.95
C PHE A 106 15.14 -11.43 -21.66
N LEU A 107 15.58 -10.46 -22.46
CA LEU A 107 15.18 -9.05 -22.36
C LEU A 107 13.99 -8.70 -23.29
N ARG A 108 13.48 -9.68 -24.04
CA ARG A 108 12.33 -9.49 -24.92
C ARG A 108 11.06 -9.46 -24.08
N ALA A 109 10.23 -8.44 -24.29
CA ALA A 109 8.92 -8.34 -23.66
C ALA A 109 8.03 -9.54 -24.03
N GLY A 110 7.17 -9.92 -23.09
CA GLY A 110 6.16 -10.95 -23.30
C GLY A 110 5.10 -10.48 -24.29
N LYS A 111 4.30 -11.42 -24.79
CA LYS A 111 3.16 -11.11 -25.65
C LYS A 111 1.94 -10.72 -24.81
N PRO A 112 0.99 -9.96 -25.39
CA PRO A 112 -0.32 -9.74 -24.75
C PRO A 112 -0.96 -11.07 -24.31
N GLY A 113 -1.56 -11.09 -23.12
CA GLY A 113 -2.09 -12.30 -22.49
C GLY A 113 -1.09 -13.24 -21.81
N GLU A 114 0.23 -13.05 -21.96
CA GLU A 114 1.23 -13.81 -21.18
C GLU A 114 1.44 -13.18 -19.78
N PRO A 115 1.76 -13.97 -18.74
CA PRO A 115 2.16 -13.43 -17.44
C PRO A 115 3.35 -12.47 -17.56
N LEU A 116 3.42 -11.47 -16.69
CA LEU A 116 4.54 -10.53 -16.67
C LEU A 116 5.86 -11.28 -16.45
N GLY A 117 6.80 -11.08 -17.37
CA GLY A 117 8.12 -11.72 -17.36
C GLY A 117 9.26 -10.73 -17.14
N LEU A 118 10.46 -11.26 -16.93
CA LEU A 118 11.67 -10.46 -16.76
C LEU A 118 11.88 -9.47 -17.91
N GLY A 119 11.63 -9.89 -19.15
CA GLY A 119 11.80 -9.03 -20.32
C GLY A 119 10.83 -7.85 -20.38
N ASP A 120 9.64 -7.97 -19.77
CA ASP A 120 8.70 -6.83 -19.66
C ASP A 120 9.28 -5.76 -18.72
N VAL A 121 9.70 -6.17 -17.52
CA VAL A 121 10.37 -5.29 -16.55
C VAL A 121 11.63 -4.68 -17.16
N ALA A 122 12.41 -5.48 -17.87
CA ALA A 122 13.63 -5.03 -18.53
C ALA A 122 13.36 -3.96 -19.59
N ARG A 123 12.28 -4.10 -20.35
CA ARG A 123 11.87 -3.10 -21.34
C ARG A 123 11.43 -1.81 -20.67
N THR A 124 10.67 -1.85 -19.58
CA THR A 124 10.32 -0.66 -18.79
C THR A 124 11.59 0.04 -18.31
N PHE A 125 12.58 -0.72 -17.81
CA PHE A 125 13.88 -0.18 -17.40
C PHE A 125 14.64 0.47 -18.56
N LYS A 126 14.67 -0.17 -19.75
CA LYS A 126 15.27 0.41 -20.97
C LYS A 126 14.63 1.75 -21.29
N VAL A 127 13.29 1.80 -21.36
CA VAL A 127 12.53 3.02 -21.66
C VAL A 127 12.78 4.10 -20.61
N ASN A 128 12.84 3.75 -19.33
CA ASN A 128 13.15 4.69 -18.26
C ASN A 128 14.54 5.30 -18.42
N ILE A 129 15.55 4.47 -18.70
CA ILE A 129 16.92 4.95 -18.92
C ILE A 129 16.99 5.84 -20.17
N GLU A 130 16.29 5.47 -21.24
CA GLU A 130 16.18 6.26 -22.46
C GLU A 130 15.47 7.60 -22.26
N GLN A 131 14.48 7.67 -21.38
CA GLN A 131 13.80 8.93 -21.03
C GLN A 131 14.64 9.82 -20.10
N ILE A 132 15.33 9.21 -19.13
CA ILE A 132 16.12 9.95 -18.13
C ILE A 132 17.42 10.46 -18.73
N PHE A 133 18.06 9.67 -19.60
CA PHE A 133 19.39 9.95 -20.12
C PHE A 133 19.45 10.16 -21.64
N GLY A 134 18.45 9.68 -22.38
CA GLY A 134 18.36 9.89 -23.82
C GLY A 134 17.44 11.07 -24.17
N SER A 135 17.42 11.42 -25.45
CA SER A 135 16.60 12.51 -26.02
C SER A 135 15.23 12.02 -26.52
N ILE A 136 14.75 10.87 -26.03
CA ILE A 136 13.54 10.22 -26.53
C ILE A 136 12.33 10.69 -25.71
N PRO A 137 11.29 11.27 -26.36
CA PRO A 137 10.04 11.60 -25.67
C PRO A 137 9.38 10.35 -25.12
N ALA A 138 8.88 10.43 -23.89
CA ALA A 138 8.12 9.35 -23.28
C ALA A 138 6.85 9.05 -24.10
N PRO A 139 6.56 7.79 -24.47
CA PRO A 139 5.33 7.46 -25.18
C PRO A 139 4.08 7.84 -24.36
N ASP A 140 4.20 7.79 -23.02
CA ASP A 140 3.18 8.20 -22.07
C ASP A 140 2.90 9.71 -22.05
N LYS A 141 3.80 10.54 -22.60
CA LYS A 141 3.74 12.02 -22.58
C LYS A 141 3.64 12.64 -21.19
N ALA A 142 3.79 11.85 -20.12
CA ALA A 142 3.69 12.36 -18.76
C ALA A 142 4.98 13.10 -18.38
N PRO A 143 4.86 14.20 -17.62
CA PRO A 143 6.03 14.92 -17.13
C PRO A 143 6.87 14.04 -16.19
N LEU A 144 8.19 14.13 -16.33
CA LEU A 144 9.16 13.35 -15.55
C LEU A 144 9.67 14.17 -14.34
N ALA A 145 9.39 13.69 -13.13
CA ALA A 145 9.82 14.28 -11.86
C ALA A 145 11.20 13.74 -11.40
N ALA A 146 12.18 13.61 -12.30
CA ALA A 146 13.46 12.93 -12.02
C ALA A 146 14.51 13.77 -11.28
N ALA A 147 14.48 15.11 -11.40
CA ALA A 147 15.37 16.04 -10.69
C ALA A 147 14.82 16.42 -9.30
N ASP A 148 13.51 16.24 -9.11
CA ASP A 148 12.69 16.57 -7.95
C ASP A 148 12.98 15.79 -6.65
N VAL A 149 13.42 14.53 -6.76
CA VAL A 149 13.27 13.46 -5.72
C VAL A 149 14.26 13.58 -4.54
N GLU A 150 15.15 14.57 -4.56
CA GLU A 150 16.16 14.77 -3.53
C GLU A 150 15.53 15.39 -2.26
N GLY A 151 15.55 14.64 -1.15
CA GLY A 151 15.01 15.10 0.14
C GLY A 151 13.61 14.59 0.49
N LEU A 152 13.04 13.69 -0.31
CA LEU A 152 11.82 12.98 0.06
C LEU A 152 12.03 12.15 1.32
N ASP A 153 11.20 12.39 2.34
CA ASP A 153 11.03 11.44 3.43
C ASP A 153 10.18 10.27 2.94
N PHE A 154 10.83 9.14 2.69
CA PHE A 154 10.17 7.94 2.20
C PHE A 154 9.24 7.30 3.23
N LYS A 155 9.32 7.66 4.53
CA LYS A 155 8.33 7.24 5.53
C LYS A 155 6.95 7.87 5.27
N ALA A 156 6.92 9.00 4.58
CA ALA A 156 5.69 9.67 4.17
C ALA A 156 5.80 10.13 2.71
N LEU A 157 6.15 9.19 1.82
CA LEU A 157 6.38 9.46 0.39
C LEU A 157 5.25 10.30 -0.23
N PHE A 158 4.00 10.02 0.14
CA PHE A 158 2.81 10.75 -0.31
C PHE A 158 2.83 12.25 0.01
N LEU A 159 3.45 12.68 1.12
CA LEU A 159 3.60 14.10 1.46
C LEU A 159 4.54 14.80 0.47
N GLY A 160 5.67 14.18 0.15
CA GLY A 160 6.58 14.76 -0.82
C GLY A 160 6.07 14.64 -2.26
N MET A 161 5.21 13.67 -2.55
CA MET A 161 4.47 13.60 -3.82
C MET A 161 3.56 14.82 -4.04
N LYS A 162 3.10 15.49 -2.97
CA LYS A 162 2.30 16.72 -3.09
C LYS A 162 3.04 17.81 -3.87
N THR A 163 4.33 18.02 -3.59
CA THR A 163 5.15 19.02 -4.29
C THR A 163 5.20 18.75 -5.80
N TYR A 164 5.30 17.49 -6.21
CA TYR A 164 5.29 17.12 -7.63
C TYR A 164 3.90 17.21 -8.24
N PHE A 165 2.86 16.81 -7.51
CA PHE A 165 1.48 16.98 -7.93
C PHE A 165 1.16 18.46 -8.20
N ASP A 166 1.54 19.36 -7.29
CA ASP A 166 1.31 20.80 -7.45
C ASP A 166 2.08 21.39 -8.66
N LYS A 167 3.23 20.80 -9.02
CA LYS A 167 4.08 21.25 -10.15
C LYS A 167 3.69 20.64 -11.50
N TYR A 168 3.35 19.35 -11.52
CA TYR A 168 3.21 18.54 -12.74
C TYR A 168 1.76 18.15 -13.04
N GLY A 169 0.83 18.37 -12.11
CA GLY A 169 -0.57 18.05 -12.27
C GLY A 169 -0.91 16.60 -11.90
N SER A 170 -2.03 16.12 -12.45
CA SER A 170 -2.69 14.90 -11.96
C SER A 170 -2.10 13.59 -12.48
N VAL A 171 -1.22 13.63 -13.48
CA VAL A 171 -0.47 12.48 -13.98
C VAL A 171 0.99 12.88 -14.20
N PHE A 172 1.91 12.20 -13.55
CA PHE A 172 3.36 12.42 -13.72
C PHE A 172 4.15 11.16 -13.42
N LYS A 173 5.40 11.12 -13.86
CA LYS A 173 6.30 9.96 -13.68
C LYS A 173 7.37 10.25 -12.64
N MET A 174 7.48 9.40 -11.63
CA MET A 174 8.57 9.44 -10.64
C MET A 174 9.56 8.31 -10.87
N CYS A 175 10.86 8.59 -10.77
CA CYS A 175 11.91 7.58 -10.92
C CYS A 175 12.71 7.39 -9.64
N PHE A 176 12.92 6.14 -9.25
CA PHE A 176 13.76 5.71 -8.13
C PHE A 176 14.87 4.81 -8.67
N GLY A 177 15.97 5.43 -9.07
CA GLY A 177 16.95 4.72 -9.89
C GLY A 177 16.29 4.31 -11.23
N PRO A 178 16.54 3.10 -11.73
CA PRO A 178 15.98 2.65 -13.01
C PRO A 178 14.50 2.21 -12.91
N LYS A 179 13.94 2.06 -11.70
CA LYS A 179 12.50 1.84 -11.50
C LYS A 179 11.75 3.17 -11.62
N SER A 180 10.54 3.12 -12.14
CA SER A 180 9.66 4.29 -12.21
C SER A 180 8.23 3.93 -11.83
N PHE A 181 7.52 4.91 -11.28
CA PHE A 181 6.10 4.81 -10.99
C PHE A 181 5.36 5.95 -11.68
N MET A 182 4.28 5.63 -12.38
CA MET A 182 3.32 6.64 -12.81
C MET A 182 2.45 7.01 -11.63
N VAL A 183 2.40 8.28 -11.29
CA VAL A 183 1.54 8.81 -10.23
C VAL A 183 0.25 9.31 -10.87
N VAL A 184 -0.88 8.91 -10.30
CA VAL A 184 -2.23 9.24 -10.78
C VAL A 184 -3.04 9.84 -9.63
N THR A 185 -3.62 11.01 -9.85
CA THR A 185 -4.60 11.65 -8.94
C THR A 185 -5.87 12.07 -9.68
N ASP A 186 -6.00 11.70 -10.96
CA ASP A 186 -7.15 12.03 -11.79
C ASP A 186 -8.28 11.00 -11.55
N PRO A 187 -9.51 11.43 -11.23
CA PRO A 187 -10.61 10.52 -10.89
C PRO A 187 -11.10 9.72 -12.11
N VAL A 188 -10.99 10.25 -13.32
CA VAL A 188 -11.41 9.59 -14.56
C VAL A 188 -10.44 8.47 -14.91
N VAL A 189 -9.14 8.73 -14.77
CA VAL A 189 -8.10 7.72 -14.92
C VAL A 189 -8.18 6.69 -13.79
N ALA A 190 -8.43 7.11 -12.55
CA ALA A 190 -8.61 6.19 -11.43
C ALA A 190 -9.81 5.25 -11.64
N ARG A 191 -10.95 5.76 -12.13
CA ARG A 191 -12.11 4.94 -12.51
C ARG A 191 -11.76 3.97 -13.65
N HIS A 192 -11.01 4.42 -14.65
CA HIS A 192 -10.56 3.56 -15.74
C HIS A 192 -9.72 2.39 -15.23
N ILE A 193 -8.73 2.66 -14.37
CA ILE A 193 -7.82 1.65 -13.80
C ILE A 193 -8.56 0.68 -12.86
N LEU A 194 -9.41 1.21 -11.98
CA LEU A 194 -9.99 0.42 -10.89
C LEU A 194 -11.28 -0.31 -11.31
N ARG A 195 -11.98 0.19 -12.34
CA ARG A 195 -13.32 -0.29 -12.69
C ARG A 195 -13.54 -0.57 -14.17
N ASP A 196 -13.22 0.37 -15.07
CA ASP A 196 -13.63 0.24 -16.47
C ASP A 196 -12.73 -0.72 -17.27
N ASN A 197 -11.43 -0.77 -16.94
CA ASN A 197 -10.43 -1.66 -17.52
C ASN A 197 -9.64 -2.42 -16.43
N GLU A 198 -10.33 -2.89 -15.40
CA GLU A 198 -9.72 -3.48 -14.20
C GLU A 198 -8.88 -4.74 -14.48
N LYS A 199 -9.19 -5.46 -15.57
CA LYS A 199 -8.43 -6.64 -16.02
C LYS A 199 -7.07 -6.29 -16.61
N GLY A 200 -6.89 -5.04 -17.06
CA GLY A 200 -5.62 -4.53 -17.56
C GLY A 200 -4.60 -4.23 -16.46
N TYR A 201 -4.98 -4.40 -15.18
CA TYR A 201 -4.14 -4.05 -14.04
C TYR A 201 -4.08 -5.16 -12.97
N ASP A 202 -2.88 -5.42 -12.49
CA ASP A 202 -2.64 -6.23 -11.29
C ASP A 202 -2.07 -5.36 -10.15
N LYS A 203 -1.64 -5.99 -9.05
CA LYS A 203 -1.00 -5.30 -7.91
C LYS A 203 0.52 -5.23 -8.03
N GLY A 204 1.12 -5.79 -9.07
CA GLY A 204 2.54 -5.71 -9.40
C GLY A 204 3.47 -6.05 -8.26
N ALA A 205 4.48 -5.20 -8.06
CA ALA A 205 5.49 -5.33 -7.02
C ALA A 205 4.91 -5.49 -5.60
N LEU A 206 3.74 -4.91 -5.31
CA LEU A 206 3.10 -5.04 -4.00
C LEU A 206 2.67 -6.48 -3.71
N ALA A 207 2.14 -7.20 -4.71
CA ALA A 207 1.74 -8.60 -4.52
C ALA A 207 2.93 -9.50 -4.20
N LEU A 208 4.06 -9.30 -4.90
CA LEU A 208 5.29 -10.09 -4.70
C LEU A 208 5.87 -9.95 -3.30
N VAL A 209 5.72 -8.79 -2.68
CA VAL A 209 6.27 -8.54 -1.34
C VAL A 209 5.27 -8.94 -0.26
N LEU A 210 3.98 -8.75 -0.49
CA LEU A 210 2.93 -9.17 0.44
C LEU A 210 2.75 -10.69 0.49
N GLU A 211 3.07 -11.43 -0.58
CA GLU A 211 3.01 -12.90 -0.58
C GLU A 211 3.91 -13.52 0.50
N ASP A 212 5.04 -12.89 0.85
CA ASP A 212 5.93 -13.35 1.92
C ASP A 212 5.26 -13.30 3.32
N ILE A 213 4.26 -12.44 3.52
CA ILE A 213 3.47 -12.35 4.77
C ILE A 213 2.16 -13.12 4.65
N MET A 214 1.37 -12.77 3.64
CA MET A 214 -0.03 -13.14 3.50
C MET A 214 -0.23 -14.38 2.64
N GLY A 215 0.85 -14.98 2.12
CA GLY A 215 0.78 -16.08 1.17
C GLY A 215 -0.11 -15.74 -0.02
N LYS A 216 -1.03 -16.63 -0.37
CA LYS A 216 -2.01 -16.41 -1.45
C LYS A 216 -3.37 -15.92 -0.93
N GLY A 217 -3.36 -15.14 0.15
CA GLY A 217 -4.56 -14.49 0.68
C GLY A 217 -5.13 -13.44 -0.27
N LEU A 218 -6.29 -12.87 0.09
CA LEU A 218 -7.07 -11.96 -0.77
C LEU A 218 -6.29 -10.76 -1.33
N ILE A 219 -5.30 -10.22 -0.61
CA ILE A 219 -4.59 -9.02 -1.07
C ILE A 219 -3.58 -9.38 -2.18
N PRO A 220 -2.58 -10.25 -1.97
CA PRO A 220 -1.58 -10.56 -3.00
C PRO A 220 -2.05 -11.55 -4.09
N ALA A 221 -3.18 -12.24 -3.90
CA ALA A 221 -3.64 -13.28 -4.82
C ALA A 221 -3.74 -12.83 -6.29
N ASP A 222 -3.33 -13.76 -7.17
CA ASP A 222 -3.59 -13.68 -8.61
C ASP A 222 -5.10 -13.65 -8.90
N PRO A 223 -5.54 -13.18 -10.09
CA PRO A 223 -6.96 -13.01 -10.39
C PRO A 223 -7.82 -14.28 -10.19
N GLU A 224 -7.29 -15.46 -10.47
CA GLU A 224 -8.05 -16.72 -10.37
C GLU A 224 -8.22 -17.13 -8.91
N THR A 225 -7.11 -17.14 -8.16
CA THR A 225 -7.11 -17.42 -6.72
C THR A 225 -7.99 -16.41 -5.99
N TRP A 226 -7.82 -15.11 -6.27
CA TRP A 226 -8.61 -14.03 -5.70
C TRP A 226 -10.10 -14.24 -5.93
N ALA A 227 -10.52 -14.55 -7.17
CA ALA A 227 -11.94 -14.73 -7.48
C ALA A 227 -12.57 -15.90 -6.71
N LYS A 228 -11.83 -17.00 -6.53
CA LYS A 228 -12.25 -18.15 -5.71
C LYS A 228 -12.36 -17.77 -4.24
N ARG A 229 -11.30 -17.19 -3.66
CA ARG A 229 -11.28 -16.78 -2.24
C ARG A 229 -12.33 -15.72 -1.92
N ARG A 230 -12.47 -14.69 -2.78
CA ARG A 230 -13.47 -13.62 -2.63
C ARG A 230 -14.88 -14.18 -2.62
N ARG A 231 -15.18 -15.15 -3.49
CA ARG A 231 -16.50 -15.82 -3.52
C ARG A 231 -16.75 -16.65 -2.25
N ALA A 232 -15.72 -17.23 -1.64
CA ALA A 232 -15.84 -17.96 -0.38
C ALA A 232 -16.05 -17.03 0.82
N ILE A 233 -15.29 -15.94 0.90
CA ILE A 233 -15.24 -15.04 2.08
C ILE A 233 -16.35 -13.98 2.06
N ALA A 234 -16.61 -13.33 0.92
CA ALA A 234 -17.56 -12.21 0.85
C ALA A 234 -18.97 -12.52 1.39
N PRO A 235 -19.54 -13.72 1.18
CA PRO A 235 -20.85 -14.07 1.76
C PRO A 235 -20.89 -14.07 3.29
N GLY A 236 -19.75 -14.21 3.98
CA GLY A 236 -19.68 -14.14 5.44
C GLY A 236 -19.97 -12.73 5.97
N PHE A 237 -19.71 -11.68 5.19
CA PHE A 237 -19.99 -10.28 5.55
C PHE A 237 -21.43 -9.84 5.25
N HIS A 238 -22.41 -10.74 5.40
CA HIS A 238 -23.80 -10.42 5.13
C HIS A 238 -24.44 -9.57 6.24
N LYS A 239 -25.62 -8.98 5.98
CA LYS A 239 -26.33 -8.06 6.89
C LYS A 239 -26.43 -8.53 8.36
N LEU A 240 -26.82 -9.79 8.61
CA LEU A 240 -27.03 -10.29 9.98
C LEU A 240 -25.72 -10.40 10.78
N TYR A 241 -24.64 -10.87 10.16
CA TYR A 241 -23.28 -10.85 10.71
C TYR A 241 -22.89 -9.42 11.09
N LEU A 242 -23.04 -8.45 10.18
CA LEU A 242 -22.71 -7.05 10.47
C LEU A 242 -23.54 -6.46 11.61
N GLN A 243 -24.83 -6.80 11.70
CA GLN A 243 -25.69 -6.40 12.83
C GLN A 243 -25.19 -6.98 14.16
N ARG A 244 -24.74 -8.24 14.17
CA ARG A 244 -24.11 -8.84 15.35
C ARG A 244 -22.77 -8.18 15.69
N MET A 245 -21.93 -7.93 14.69
CA MET A 245 -20.61 -7.32 14.89
C MET A 245 -20.69 -5.91 15.47
N VAL A 246 -21.70 -5.11 15.12
CA VAL A 246 -21.91 -3.79 15.74
C VAL A 246 -22.07 -3.90 17.26
N GLN A 247 -22.71 -4.96 17.77
CA GLN A 247 -22.80 -5.20 19.21
C GLN A 247 -21.43 -5.54 19.81
N GLU A 248 -20.66 -6.40 19.15
CA GLU A 248 -19.30 -6.76 19.58
C GLU A 248 -18.36 -5.53 19.57
N PHE A 249 -18.51 -4.62 18.61
CA PHE A 249 -17.76 -3.37 18.58
C PHE A 249 -18.10 -2.49 19.78
N GLY A 250 -19.37 -2.44 20.19
CA GLY A 250 -19.80 -1.79 21.42
C GLY A 250 -19.16 -2.38 22.67
N HIS A 251 -19.07 -3.71 22.75
CA HIS A 251 -18.40 -4.39 23.87
C HIS A 251 -16.90 -4.08 23.92
N ALA A 252 -16.20 -4.12 22.78
CA ALA A 252 -14.78 -3.76 22.73
C ALA A 252 -14.54 -2.31 23.18
N ASN A 253 -15.42 -1.38 22.80
CA ASN A 253 -15.37 0.01 23.28
C ASN A 253 -15.59 0.13 24.80
N ALA A 254 -16.43 -0.73 25.38
CA ALA A 254 -16.70 -0.73 26.82
C ALA A 254 -15.44 -1.03 27.67
N ASN A 255 -14.42 -1.67 27.10
CA ASN A 255 -13.13 -1.89 27.77
C ASN A 255 -12.25 -0.63 27.79
N LEU A 256 -12.33 0.20 26.74
CA LEU A 256 -11.56 1.44 26.64
C LEU A 256 -12.17 2.59 27.47
N ILE A 257 -13.50 2.67 27.54
CA ILE A 257 -14.20 3.78 28.22
C ILE A 257 -13.75 4.00 29.68
N PRO A 258 -13.63 2.97 30.55
CA PRO A 258 -13.13 3.14 31.92
C PRO A 258 -11.75 3.80 31.97
N GLN A 259 -10.83 3.41 31.08
CA GLN A 259 -9.50 4.01 31.02
C GLN A 259 -9.55 5.51 30.67
N LEU A 260 -10.43 5.89 29.73
CA LEU A 260 -10.65 7.30 29.39
C LEU A 260 -11.23 8.08 30.57
N VAL A 261 -12.21 7.52 31.27
CA VAL A 261 -12.86 8.14 32.44
C VAL A 261 -11.86 8.32 33.60
N ASP A 262 -11.06 7.30 33.87
CA ASP A 262 -10.08 7.34 34.96
C ASP A 262 -8.94 8.31 34.64
N ALA A 263 -8.47 8.36 33.39
CA ALA A 263 -7.50 9.35 32.95
C ALA A 263 -8.06 10.78 33.06
N ALA A 264 -9.31 11.00 32.65
CA ALA A 264 -9.97 12.29 32.78
C ALA A 264 -10.11 12.73 34.25
N ARG A 265 -10.46 11.82 35.16
CA ARG A 265 -10.55 12.09 36.61
C ARG A 265 -9.18 12.38 37.23
N ALA A 266 -8.16 11.64 36.81
CA ALA A 266 -6.79 11.80 37.29
C ALA A 266 -6.07 13.01 36.66
N GLY A 267 -6.61 13.58 35.57
CA GLY A 267 -5.97 14.64 34.80
C GLY A 267 -4.72 14.15 34.04
N THR A 268 -4.64 12.86 33.70
CA THR A 268 -3.52 12.26 32.97
C THR A 268 -3.75 12.30 31.46
N ARG A 269 -2.67 12.14 30.69
CA ARG A 269 -2.72 12.08 29.24
C ARG A 269 -2.63 10.62 28.79
N LEU A 270 -3.40 10.29 27.75
CA LEU A 270 -3.35 9.00 27.07
C LEU A 270 -2.90 9.21 25.63
N ASP A 271 -2.11 8.27 25.12
CA ASP A 271 -1.83 8.19 23.69
C ASP A 271 -3.00 7.50 22.99
N MET A 272 -3.79 8.26 22.24
CA MET A 272 -4.98 7.73 21.58
C MET A 272 -4.65 6.83 20.38
N GLU A 273 -3.51 7.02 19.72
CA GLU A 273 -3.09 6.16 18.62
C GLU A 273 -2.84 4.74 19.12
N GLU A 274 -2.10 4.60 20.22
CA GLU A 274 -1.87 3.33 20.91
C GLU A 274 -3.19 2.68 21.33
N ARG A 275 -4.10 3.45 21.96
CA ARG A 275 -5.40 2.94 22.43
C ARG A 275 -6.31 2.50 21.28
N TYR A 276 -6.35 3.23 20.17
CA TYR A 276 -7.12 2.84 19.00
C TYR A 276 -6.50 1.64 18.28
N GLY A 277 -5.17 1.53 18.27
CA GLY A 277 -4.46 0.33 17.82
C GLY A 277 -4.91 -0.91 18.58
N SER A 278 -4.92 -0.85 19.91
CA SER A 278 -5.43 -1.94 20.75
C SER A 278 -6.92 -2.22 20.52
N LEU A 279 -7.77 -1.19 20.53
CA LEU A 279 -9.21 -1.36 20.30
C LEU A 279 -9.50 -2.04 18.95
N ALA A 280 -8.84 -1.60 17.88
CA ALA A 280 -9.01 -2.19 16.55
C ALA A 280 -8.60 -3.67 16.52
N LEU A 281 -7.60 -4.06 17.32
CA LEU A 281 -7.14 -5.45 17.40
C LEU A 281 -8.18 -6.32 18.10
N ASP A 282 -8.73 -5.85 19.22
CA ASP A 282 -9.76 -6.59 19.95
C ASP A 282 -11.02 -6.74 19.08
N VAL A 283 -11.39 -5.68 18.34
CA VAL A 283 -12.49 -5.69 17.37
C VAL A 283 -12.27 -6.73 16.27
N ILE A 284 -11.14 -6.70 15.57
CA ILE A 284 -10.88 -7.65 14.47
C ILE A 284 -10.63 -9.07 14.99
N GLY A 285 -10.04 -9.20 16.17
CA GLY A 285 -9.87 -10.46 16.90
C GLY A 285 -11.19 -11.15 17.16
N LYS A 286 -12.16 -10.39 17.70
CA LYS A 286 -13.49 -10.91 17.94
C LYS A 286 -14.24 -11.21 16.64
N ALA A 287 -14.18 -10.31 15.67
CA ALA A 287 -14.94 -10.43 14.43
C ALA A 287 -14.45 -11.55 13.51
N VAL A 288 -13.14 -11.75 13.42
CA VAL A 288 -12.53 -12.73 12.51
C VAL A 288 -12.23 -14.04 13.20
N PHE A 289 -11.81 -14.04 14.47
CA PHE A 289 -11.29 -15.23 15.14
C PHE A 289 -12.08 -15.68 16.38
N ASN A 290 -13.09 -14.89 16.78
CA ASN A 290 -13.73 -15.02 18.10
C ASN A 290 -12.73 -14.98 19.27
N TYR A 291 -11.60 -14.29 19.07
CA TYR A 291 -10.51 -14.24 20.02
C TYR A 291 -10.43 -12.87 20.68
N ASP A 292 -10.29 -12.88 22.00
CA ASP A 292 -10.03 -11.68 22.78
C ASP A 292 -8.52 -11.55 23.00
N PHE A 293 -7.91 -10.54 22.40
CA PHE A 293 -6.49 -10.28 22.58
C PHE A 293 -6.18 -9.57 23.89
N GLY A 294 -7.19 -8.99 24.56
CA GLY A 294 -7.01 -8.17 25.76
C GLY A 294 -6.07 -6.99 25.55
N SER A 295 -5.94 -6.51 24.30
CA SER A 295 -4.86 -5.60 23.94
C SER A 295 -5.07 -4.18 24.45
N VAL A 296 -6.32 -3.84 24.80
CA VAL A 296 -6.65 -2.57 25.47
C VAL A 296 -6.02 -2.50 26.87
N ASP A 297 -5.78 -3.64 27.54
CA ASP A 297 -5.20 -3.68 28.88
C ASP A 297 -3.66 -3.82 28.85
N GLU A 298 -3.10 -4.60 27.92
CA GLU A 298 -1.65 -4.77 27.73
C GLU A 298 -1.27 -4.82 26.23
N GLU A 299 -0.17 -4.17 25.86
CA GLU A 299 0.30 -4.10 24.47
C GLU A 299 0.64 -5.51 23.92
N SER A 300 -0.13 -5.99 22.95
CA SER A 300 -0.02 -7.35 22.43
C SER A 300 1.25 -7.54 21.57
N PRO A 301 2.09 -8.56 21.84
CA PRO A 301 3.24 -8.90 21.00
C PRO A 301 2.89 -9.18 19.53
N VAL A 302 1.65 -9.64 19.28
CA VAL A 302 1.11 -9.90 17.93
C VAL A 302 0.99 -8.60 17.14
N VAL A 303 0.60 -7.49 17.77
CA VAL A 303 0.50 -6.18 17.13
C VAL A 303 1.85 -5.68 16.69
N LYS A 304 2.85 -5.74 17.60
CA LYS A 304 4.22 -5.33 17.27
C LYS A 304 4.77 -6.12 16.08
N ALA A 305 4.56 -7.44 16.09
CA ALA A 305 4.97 -8.30 14.99
C ALA A 305 4.26 -7.94 13.67
N ALA A 306 2.95 -7.67 13.69
CA ALA A 306 2.20 -7.26 12.51
C ALA A 306 2.70 -5.91 11.93
N ILE A 307 2.95 -4.92 12.79
CA ILE A 307 3.46 -3.60 12.36
C ILE A 307 4.88 -3.72 11.80
N ARG A 308 5.78 -4.45 12.48
CA ARG A 308 7.17 -4.63 12.01
C ARG A 308 7.24 -5.36 10.69
N THR A 309 6.43 -6.40 10.49
CA THR A 309 6.37 -7.13 9.23
C THR A 309 5.85 -6.26 8.09
N LEU A 310 4.83 -5.44 8.31
CA LEU A 310 4.37 -4.43 7.34
C LEU A 310 5.46 -3.42 6.97
N GLY A 311 6.18 -2.88 7.96
CA GLY A 311 7.27 -1.94 7.71
C GLY A 311 8.43 -2.55 6.89
N GLU A 312 8.65 -3.86 7.00
CA GLU A 312 9.59 -4.58 6.13
C GLU A 312 9.05 -4.73 4.70
N VAL A 313 7.75 -5.00 4.51
CA VAL A 313 7.13 -5.05 3.17
C VAL A 313 7.28 -3.72 2.45
N GLU A 314 7.02 -2.61 3.11
CA GLU A 314 7.15 -1.28 2.50
C GLU A 314 8.59 -1.01 2.05
N HIS A 315 9.57 -1.34 2.89
CA HIS A 315 10.99 -1.21 2.56
C HIS A 315 11.37 -2.05 1.33
N ARG A 316 10.93 -3.31 1.29
CA ARG A 316 11.15 -4.23 0.18
C ARG A 316 10.51 -3.73 -1.12
N ALA A 317 9.29 -3.21 -1.07
CA ALA A 317 8.57 -2.69 -2.24
C ALA A 317 9.30 -1.52 -2.92
N LEU A 318 9.91 -0.64 -2.12
CA LEU A 318 10.66 0.52 -2.62
C LEU A 318 12.11 0.19 -3.00
N THR A 319 12.62 -0.99 -2.62
CA THR A 319 14.00 -1.38 -2.92
C THR A 319 14.14 -1.89 -4.36
N PRO A 320 15.10 -1.37 -5.15
CA PRO A 320 15.32 -1.84 -6.53
C PRO A 320 15.83 -3.28 -6.63
N LEU A 321 16.55 -3.75 -5.61
CA LEU A 321 17.16 -5.08 -5.56
C LEU A 321 16.51 -5.93 -4.45
N PRO A 322 16.03 -7.16 -4.73
CA PRO A 322 15.43 -8.01 -3.72
C PRO A 322 16.51 -8.69 -2.85
N TYR A 323 17.17 -7.89 -2.00
CA TYR A 323 18.25 -8.34 -1.12
C TYR A 323 17.81 -9.50 -0.21
N TRP A 324 16.54 -9.56 0.15
CA TRP A 324 15.95 -10.61 0.99
C TRP A 324 15.92 -11.99 0.31
N LYS A 325 16.03 -12.05 -1.02
CA LYS A 325 16.12 -13.30 -1.78
C LYS A 325 17.57 -13.79 -1.94
N ALA A 326 18.56 -13.04 -1.46
CA ALA A 326 19.96 -13.45 -1.59
C ALA A 326 20.29 -14.64 -0.67
N PRO A 327 21.12 -15.61 -1.10
CA PRO A 327 21.52 -16.74 -0.26
C PRO A 327 22.20 -16.26 1.03
N GLY A 328 21.74 -16.74 2.19
CA GLY A 328 22.26 -16.36 3.51
C GLY A 328 21.79 -14.98 4.02
N ALA A 329 20.94 -14.26 3.28
CA ALA A 329 20.41 -12.95 3.69
C ALA A 329 19.69 -13.00 5.04
N ASN A 330 18.86 -14.02 5.24
CA ASN A 330 18.12 -14.25 6.49
C ASN A 330 19.03 -14.46 7.71
N GLU A 331 20.28 -14.89 7.54
CA GLU A 331 21.21 -15.09 8.67
C GLU A 331 22.06 -13.85 8.95
N LEU A 332 22.42 -13.12 7.89
CA LEU A 332 23.37 -12.00 7.93
C LEU A 332 22.72 -10.64 8.20
N ILE A 333 21.44 -10.47 7.86
CA ILE A 333 20.73 -9.19 7.95
C ILE A 333 19.78 -9.22 9.15
N PRO A 334 20.04 -8.44 10.22
CA PRO A 334 19.23 -8.48 11.44
C PRO A 334 17.74 -8.23 11.21
N ARG A 335 17.40 -7.31 10.31
CA ARG A 335 16.01 -6.97 9.97
C ARG A 335 15.24 -8.15 9.34
N LEU A 336 15.92 -9.01 8.58
CA LEU A 336 15.30 -10.22 8.02
C LEU A 336 15.10 -11.30 9.09
N ARG A 337 16.00 -11.38 10.07
CA ARG A 337 15.82 -12.29 11.23
C ARG A 337 14.60 -11.88 12.05
N GLU A 338 14.51 -10.60 12.39
CA GLU A 338 13.37 -10.04 13.12
C GLU A 338 12.06 -10.28 12.35
N PHE A 339 12.06 -10.05 11.04
CA PHE A 339 10.91 -10.36 10.18
C PHE A 339 10.48 -11.83 10.26
N ASN A 340 11.43 -12.77 10.21
CA ASN A 340 11.12 -14.20 10.28
C ASN A 340 10.60 -14.60 11.68
N GLU A 341 11.19 -14.07 12.75
CA GLU A 341 10.73 -14.30 14.13
C GLU A 341 9.30 -13.77 14.34
N ASP A 342 8.99 -12.60 13.77
CA ASP A 342 7.63 -12.03 13.79
C ASP A 342 6.64 -12.88 13.00
N MET A 343 7.04 -13.36 11.81
CA MET A 343 6.19 -14.25 11.01
C MET A 343 5.94 -15.58 11.71
N ASP A 344 6.93 -16.15 12.40
CA ASP A 344 6.76 -17.38 13.19
C ASP A 344 5.77 -17.17 14.34
N LEU A 345 5.84 -16.03 15.04
CA LEU A 345 4.89 -15.66 16.07
C LEU A 345 3.46 -15.55 15.49
N LEU A 346 3.28 -14.76 14.43
CA LEU A 346 1.97 -14.57 13.78
C LEU A 346 1.38 -15.91 13.32
N ASN A 347 2.16 -16.74 12.64
CA ASN A 347 1.73 -18.05 12.17
C ASN A 347 1.36 -18.97 13.33
N SER A 348 2.15 -19.00 14.40
CA SER A 348 1.87 -19.86 15.56
C SER A 348 0.54 -19.52 16.22
N VAL A 349 0.22 -18.24 16.35
CA VAL A 349 -1.06 -17.76 16.90
C VAL A 349 -2.20 -18.13 15.96
N LEU A 350 -2.06 -17.89 14.65
CA LEU A 350 -3.10 -18.20 13.68
C LEU A 350 -3.41 -19.71 13.60
N TYR A 351 -2.38 -20.56 13.54
CA TYR A 351 -2.60 -22.00 13.53
C TYR A 351 -3.26 -22.49 14.82
N LYS A 352 -2.87 -21.95 15.98
CA LYS A 352 -3.54 -22.26 17.24
C LYS A 352 -5.03 -21.88 17.22
N LEU A 353 -5.39 -20.71 16.67
CA LEU A 353 -6.79 -20.28 16.55
C LEU A 353 -7.58 -21.16 15.58
N ILE A 354 -6.97 -21.55 14.45
CA ILE A 354 -7.57 -22.48 13.49
C ILE A 354 -7.83 -23.82 14.16
N ASP A 355 -6.84 -24.40 14.83
CA ASP A 355 -6.95 -25.69 15.51
C ASP A 355 -8.02 -25.65 16.60
N GLN A 356 -8.07 -24.59 17.41
CA GLN A 356 -9.13 -24.38 18.41
C GLN A 356 -10.52 -24.29 17.79
N CYS A 357 -10.67 -23.61 16.65
CA CYS A 357 -11.94 -23.54 15.94
C CYS A 357 -12.35 -24.90 15.34
N LEU A 358 -11.39 -25.70 14.87
CA LEU A 358 -11.63 -27.05 14.36
C LEU A 358 -12.05 -28.01 15.47
N ASP A 359 -11.40 -27.92 16.64
CA ASP A 359 -11.68 -28.78 17.80
C ASP A 359 -13.01 -28.46 18.48
N SER A 360 -13.45 -27.20 18.41
CA SER A 360 -14.71 -26.72 19.02
C SER A 360 -15.93 -26.88 18.10
N ARG A 361 -15.88 -27.75 17.08
CA ARG A 361 -17.00 -27.94 16.16
C ARG A 361 -18.24 -28.54 16.84
N ASP A 362 -19.36 -27.80 16.81
CA ASP A 362 -20.66 -28.26 17.31
C ASP A 362 -21.70 -28.33 16.17
N PRO A 363 -22.33 -29.50 15.91
CA PRO A 363 -23.38 -29.65 14.90
C PRO A 363 -24.60 -28.73 15.11
N MET A 364 -24.95 -28.40 16.36
CA MET A 364 -26.08 -27.50 16.64
C MET A 364 -25.76 -26.07 16.22
N GLU A 365 -24.54 -25.62 16.48
CA GLU A 365 -24.07 -24.29 16.11
C GLU A 365 -23.91 -24.16 14.59
N LEU A 366 -23.47 -25.23 13.91
CA LEU A 366 -23.43 -25.29 12.45
C LEU A 366 -24.82 -25.04 11.84
N GLU A 367 -25.88 -25.64 12.36
CA GLU A 367 -27.24 -25.44 11.86
C GLU A 367 -27.75 -24.01 12.14
N ALA A 368 -27.44 -23.43 13.32
CA ALA A 368 -27.74 -22.03 13.62
C ALA A 368 -27.00 -21.08 12.66
N LEU A 369 -25.75 -21.36 12.33
CA LEU A 369 -24.96 -20.55 11.39
C LEU A 369 -25.50 -20.65 9.96
N LYS A 370 -25.93 -21.85 9.52
CA LYS A 370 -26.59 -22.06 8.22
C LYS A 370 -27.92 -21.33 8.11
N SER A 371 -28.72 -21.34 9.18
CA SER A 371 -30.00 -20.63 9.25
C SER A 371 -29.83 -19.13 9.49
N LYS A 372 -28.60 -18.69 9.80
CA LYS A 372 -28.23 -17.31 10.15
C LYS A 372 -28.93 -16.81 11.41
N ASP A 373 -29.19 -17.71 12.36
CA ASP A 373 -29.76 -17.39 13.66
C ASP A 373 -28.63 -16.99 14.64
N TYR A 374 -28.16 -15.75 14.52
CA TYR A 374 -27.06 -15.21 15.33
C TYR A 374 -27.39 -15.04 16.82
N GLU A 375 -28.65 -15.24 17.25
CA GLU A 375 -29.01 -15.26 18.67
C GLU A 375 -28.57 -16.57 19.33
N GLN A 376 -28.47 -17.66 18.55
CA GLN A 376 -28.08 -18.99 19.03
C GLN A 376 -26.62 -19.37 18.69
N VAL A 377 -25.94 -18.55 17.89
CA VAL A 377 -24.52 -18.74 17.53
C VAL A 377 -23.64 -18.18 18.64
N LYS A 378 -22.80 -19.02 19.26
CA LYS A 378 -21.84 -18.60 20.30
C LYS A 378 -20.59 -18.01 19.68
N ASP A 379 -20.17 -18.54 18.54
CA ASP A 379 -19.04 -18.10 17.73
C ASP A 379 -19.52 -17.55 16.38
N PRO A 380 -19.80 -16.23 16.29
CA PRO A 380 -20.24 -15.61 15.05
C PRO A 380 -19.08 -15.24 14.12
N SER A 381 -17.85 -15.71 14.37
CA SER A 381 -16.66 -15.22 13.67
C SER A 381 -16.57 -15.64 12.20
N MET A 382 -15.79 -14.88 11.44
CA MET A 382 -15.47 -15.23 10.05
C MET A 382 -14.73 -16.58 9.96
N LEU A 383 -13.83 -16.87 10.90
CA LEU A 383 -13.12 -18.15 10.96
C LEU A 383 -14.13 -19.30 11.09
N ARG A 384 -15.08 -19.21 12.03
CA ARG A 384 -16.13 -20.21 12.19
C ARG A 384 -16.93 -20.40 10.91
N PHE A 385 -17.36 -19.30 10.28
CA PHE A 385 -18.04 -19.33 8.98
C PHE A 385 -17.23 -20.06 7.90
N LEU A 386 -15.93 -19.79 7.80
CA LEU A 386 -15.07 -20.43 6.79
C LEU A 386 -14.86 -21.91 7.10
N VAL A 387 -14.61 -22.27 8.36
CA VAL A 387 -14.38 -23.64 8.82
C VAL A 387 -15.62 -24.51 8.60
N ASP A 388 -16.80 -24.00 8.95
CA ASP A 388 -18.05 -24.78 8.99
C ASP A 388 -18.78 -24.83 7.65
N LEU A 389 -18.77 -23.72 6.89
CA LEU A 389 -19.56 -23.61 5.66
C LEU A 389 -18.71 -23.72 4.39
N ARG A 390 -17.39 -23.59 4.51
CA ARG A 390 -16.46 -23.59 3.36
C ARG A 390 -15.23 -24.49 3.57
N GLY A 391 -15.09 -25.14 4.72
CA GLY A 391 -13.86 -25.83 5.11
C GLY A 391 -13.47 -27.02 4.24
N GLU A 392 -14.42 -27.65 3.54
CA GLU A 392 -14.11 -28.73 2.58
C GLU A 392 -13.36 -28.21 1.33
N GLU A 393 -13.37 -26.89 1.08
CA GLU A 393 -12.79 -26.26 -0.10
C GLU A 393 -11.41 -25.61 0.14
N VAL A 394 -10.87 -25.68 1.37
CA VAL A 394 -9.69 -24.89 1.77
C VAL A 394 -8.75 -25.71 2.66
N ASP A 395 -7.47 -25.79 2.31
CA ASP A 395 -6.46 -26.35 3.21
C ASP A 395 -6.09 -25.38 4.35
N ASN A 396 -5.43 -25.88 5.40
CA ASN A 396 -5.05 -25.07 6.56
C ASN A 396 -4.11 -23.90 6.21
N THR A 397 -3.30 -24.03 5.14
CA THR A 397 -2.37 -22.98 4.73
C THR A 397 -3.11 -21.82 4.08
N GLN A 398 -4.00 -22.11 3.14
CA GLN A 398 -4.81 -21.09 2.48
C GLN A 398 -5.78 -20.42 3.45
N MET A 399 -6.31 -21.16 4.44
CA MET A 399 -7.12 -20.58 5.50
C MET A 399 -6.29 -19.61 6.35
N ARG A 400 -5.08 -20.00 6.75
CA ARG A 400 -4.14 -19.11 7.45
C ARG A 400 -3.86 -17.84 6.64
N ASP A 401 -3.59 -17.97 5.34
CA ASP A 401 -3.31 -16.88 4.41
C ASP A 401 -4.48 -15.87 4.32
N ASP A 402 -5.72 -16.35 4.31
CA ASP A 402 -6.88 -15.46 4.30
C ASP A 402 -7.08 -14.75 5.63
N LEU A 403 -6.87 -15.44 6.74
CA LEU A 403 -7.06 -14.89 8.08
C LEU A 403 -6.03 -13.83 8.43
N ILE A 404 -4.75 -14.05 8.11
CA ILE A 404 -3.71 -13.03 8.29
C ILE A 404 -4.00 -11.80 7.42
N THR A 405 -4.54 -12.03 6.21
CA THR A 405 -4.97 -10.94 5.33
C THR A 405 -6.07 -10.10 5.98
N LEU A 406 -7.09 -10.72 6.56
CA LEU A 406 -8.19 -10.02 7.23
C LEU A 406 -7.74 -9.29 8.49
N LEU A 407 -6.86 -9.91 9.29
CA LEU A 407 -6.28 -9.31 10.49
C LEU A 407 -5.54 -8.01 10.15
N ILE A 408 -4.59 -8.08 9.23
CA ILE A 408 -3.78 -6.93 8.84
C ILE A 408 -4.62 -5.85 8.17
N ALA A 409 -5.56 -6.23 7.29
CA ALA A 409 -6.39 -5.28 6.56
C ALA A 409 -7.37 -4.50 7.47
N GLY A 410 -7.89 -5.12 8.52
CA GLY A 410 -8.92 -4.54 9.39
C GLY A 410 -8.38 -3.85 10.66
N HIS A 411 -7.13 -4.10 11.03
CA HIS A 411 -6.51 -3.60 12.25
C HIS A 411 -6.02 -2.15 12.11
N GLU A 412 -4.87 -1.96 11.48
CA GLU A 412 -4.17 -0.67 11.40
C GLU A 412 -5.00 0.41 10.68
N THR A 413 -5.76 0.02 9.65
CA THR A 413 -6.62 0.94 8.89
C THR A 413 -7.68 1.58 9.77
N THR A 414 -8.35 0.79 10.62
CA THR A 414 -9.37 1.27 11.56
C THR A 414 -8.74 2.15 12.64
N ALA A 415 -7.60 1.73 13.19
CA ALA A 415 -6.87 2.50 14.20
C ALA A 415 -6.46 3.89 13.68
N ALA A 416 -5.93 3.95 12.45
CA ALA A 416 -5.55 5.20 11.80
C ALA A 416 -6.77 6.12 11.59
N VAL A 417 -7.90 5.60 11.10
CA VAL A 417 -9.12 6.40 10.88
C VAL A 417 -9.66 6.97 12.19
N LEU A 418 -9.70 6.17 13.26
CA LEU A 418 -10.14 6.66 14.58
C LEU A 418 -9.20 7.73 15.14
N THR A 419 -7.90 7.53 15.00
CA THR A 419 -6.88 8.50 15.43
C THR A 419 -7.05 9.84 14.73
N TRP A 420 -7.15 9.84 13.40
CA TRP A 420 -7.31 11.05 12.62
C TRP A 420 -8.69 11.70 12.79
N ALA A 421 -9.76 10.92 12.94
CA ALA A 421 -11.10 11.44 13.19
C ALA A 421 -11.15 12.15 14.55
N THR A 422 -10.59 11.55 15.60
CA THR A 422 -10.51 12.16 16.92
C THR A 422 -9.67 13.43 16.91
N TYR A 423 -8.49 13.40 16.25
CA TYR A 423 -7.67 14.59 16.04
C TYR A 423 -8.45 15.71 15.31
N ALA A 424 -9.21 15.37 14.27
CA ALA A 424 -10.00 16.32 13.53
C ALA A 424 -11.11 16.94 14.40
N LEU A 425 -11.85 16.12 15.15
CA LEU A 425 -12.93 16.58 16.02
C LEU A 425 -12.44 17.50 17.14
N ILE A 426 -11.33 17.16 17.82
CA ILE A 426 -10.78 18.04 18.89
C ILE A 426 -10.25 19.36 18.33
N SER A 427 -9.86 19.40 17.05
CA SER A 427 -9.39 20.60 16.37
C SER A 427 -10.52 21.46 15.80
N HIS A 428 -11.76 20.93 15.74
CA HIS A 428 -12.95 21.57 15.17
C HIS A 428 -14.14 21.46 16.13
N PRO A 429 -14.20 22.31 17.18
CA PRO A 429 -15.21 22.22 18.23
C PRO A 429 -16.66 22.26 17.73
N GLU A 430 -16.92 22.96 16.63
CA GLU A 430 -18.23 23.04 15.99
C GLU A 430 -18.66 21.69 15.37
N ALA A 431 -17.73 20.95 14.76
CA ALA A 431 -18.00 19.62 14.23
C ALA A 431 -18.19 18.62 15.38
N LEU A 432 -17.35 18.71 16.42
CA LEU A 432 -17.50 17.92 17.63
C LEU A 432 -18.87 18.13 18.29
N LYS A 433 -19.32 19.39 18.40
CA LYS A 433 -20.62 19.69 19.01
C LYS A 433 -21.78 19.08 18.22
N ARG A 434 -21.77 19.16 16.88
CA ARG A 434 -22.82 18.51 16.05
C ARG A 434 -22.83 17.00 16.21
N VAL A 435 -21.66 16.37 16.23
CA VAL A 435 -21.55 14.92 16.47
C VAL A 435 -22.07 14.54 17.87
N GLN A 436 -21.74 15.32 18.89
CA GLN A 436 -22.26 15.11 20.25
C GLN A 436 -23.78 15.24 20.29
N ASP A 437 -24.34 16.30 19.69
CA ASP A 437 -25.79 16.51 19.64
C ASP A 437 -26.50 15.36 18.91
N GLU A 438 -25.94 14.87 17.79
CA GLU A 438 -26.46 13.70 17.07
C GLU A 438 -26.40 12.43 17.90
N ILE A 439 -25.29 12.18 18.62
CA ILE A 439 -25.13 11.03 19.50
C ILE A 439 -26.12 11.10 20.67
N ASP A 440 -26.24 12.24 21.34
CA ASP A 440 -27.13 12.46 22.49
C ASP A 440 -28.60 12.27 22.09
N GLU A 441 -29.00 12.74 20.91
CA GLU A 441 -30.38 12.61 20.40
C GLU A 441 -30.72 11.17 20.02
N LYS A 442 -29.86 10.51 19.23
CA LYS A 442 -30.18 9.20 18.63
C LYS A 442 -29.88 8.04 19.54
N VAL A 443 -28.75 8.12 20.24
CA VAL A 443 -28.18 6.99 20.97
C VAL A 443 -28.20 7.25 22.48
N GLY A 444 -27.65 8.36 22.97
CA GLY A 444 -27.38 8.56 24.39
C GLY A 444 -26.33 7.56 24.91
N ASP A 445 -26.52 7.04 26.13
CA ASP A 445 -25.54 6.16 26.80
C ASP A 445 -25.56 4.68 26.38
N ARG A 446 -26.51 4.28 25.53
CA ARG A 446 -26.64 2.88 25.08
C ARG A 446 -25.66 2.56 23.96
N THR A 447 -25.35 1.27 23.79
CA THR A 447 -24.61 0.80 22.61
C THR A 447 -25.40 1.08 21.32
N PRO A 448 -24.78 1.69 20.28
CA PRO A 448 -25.42 1.89 18.99
C PRO A 448 -25.79 0.56 18.31
N THR A 449 -26.91 0.55 17.61
CA THR A 449 -27.30 -0.53 16.70
C THR A 449 -26.93 -0.18 15.26
N MET A 450 -26.97 -1.17 14.37
CA MET A 450 -26.74 -0.95 12.94
C MET A 450 -27.74 0.06 12.32
N ASP A 451 -28.97 0.13 12.84
CA ASP A 451 -29.96 1.09 12.32
C ASP A 451 -29.70 2.50 12.84
N ASP A 452 -29.20 2.65 14.07
CA ASP A 452 -28.72 3.94 14.58
C ASP A 452 -27.58 4.49 13.69
N ILE A 453 -26.54 3.68 13.44
CA ILE A 453 -25.36 4.08 12.66
C ILE A 453 -25.74 4.58 11.26
N LYS A 454 -26.73 3.94 10.63
CA LYS A 454 -27.23 4.36 9.30
C LYS A 454 -27.87 5.74 9.30
N GLU A 455 -28.39 6.17 10.44
CA GLU A 455 -29.03 7.47 10.61
C GLU A 455 -28.10 8.55 11.18
N MET A 456 -26.91 8.18 11.64
CA MET A 456 -25.89 9.10 12.14
C MET A 456 -25.15 9.77 10.98
N ASN A 457 -25.75 10.80 10.40
CA ASN A 457 -25.23 11.49 9.23
C ASN A 457 -24.03 12.38 9.58
N GLU A 458 -24.01 13.06 10.73
CA GLU A 458 -22.88 13.89 11.14
C GLU A 458 -21.63 13.02 11.35
N VAL A 459 -21.76 11.89 12.06
CA VAL A 459 -20.67 10.93 12.22
C VAL A 459 -20.18 10.40 10.86
N GLN A 460 -21.09 10.04 9.95
CA GLN A 460 -20.70 9.57 8.62
C GLN A 460 -19.99 10.66 7.80
N CYS A 461 -20.41 11.92 7.89
CA CYS A 461 -19.74 13.04 7.23
C CYS A 461 -18.33 13.28 7.79
N VAL A 462 -18.16 13.17 9.11
CA VAL A 462 -16.85 13.26 9.77
C VAL A 462 -15.92 12.13 9.33
N ILE A 463 -16.41 10.89 9.28
CA ILE A 463 -15.61 9.75 8.79
C ILE A 463 -15.25 9.94 7.32
N ALA A 464 -16.19 10.37 6.48
CA ALA A 464 -15.93 10.62 5.06
C ALA A 464 -14.87 11.72 4.85
N GLU A 465 -14.95 12.82 5.62
CA GLU A 465 -13.97 13.90 5.55
C GLU A 465 -12.61 13.48 6.12
N THR A 466 -12.60 12.66 7.17
CA THR A 466 -11.38 12.06 7.71
C THR A 466 -10.70 11.19 6.66
N LEU A 467 -11.44 10.33 5.97
CA LEU A 467 -10.90 9.48 4.89
C LEU A 467 -10.43 10.27 3.67
N ARG A 468 -11.04 11.42 3.39
CA ARG A 468 -10.57 12.36 2.34
C ARG A 468 -9.20 12.95 2.70
N MET A 469 -9.04 13.38 3.95
CA MET A 469 -7.80 14.03 4.41
C MET A 469 -6.71 13.01 4.79
N TRP A 470 -7.05 11.90 5.39
CA TRP A 470 -6.09 10.90 5.86
C TRP A 470 -6.54 9.50 5.41
N PRO A 471 -6.49 9.22 4.09
CA PRO A 471 -6.84 7.91 3.56
C PRO A 471 -5.86 6.84 4.06
N ALA A 472 -6.39 5.66 4.42
CA ALA A 472 -5.63 4.50 4.85
C ALA A 472 -5.91 3.32 3.88
N PRO A 473 -5.03 3.04 2.90
CA PRO A 473 -3.70 3.63 2.69
C PRO A 473 -3.74 4.96 1.89
N PRO A 474 -2.68 5.79 1.98
CA PRO A 474 -2.58 7.03 1.21
C PRO A 474 -2.26 6.83 -0.28
N LEU A 475 -1.83 5.63 -0.65
CA LEU A 475 -1.45 5.21 -2.01
C LEU A 475 -2.04 3.83 -2.31
N LEU A 476 -2.62 3.67 -3.51
CA LEU A 476 -2.91 2.34 -4.06
C LEU A 476 -1.90 2.01 -5.15
N ILE A 477 -1.37 0.79 -5.12
CA ILE A 477 -0.39 0.30 -6.09
C ILE A 477 -1.09 -0.56 -7.13
N ARG A 478 -0.78 -0.33 -8.41
CA ARG A 478 -1.18 -1.18 -9.53
C ARG A 478 0.01 -1.38 -10.48
N CYS A 479 -0.02 -2.42 -11.30
CA CYS A 479 0.88 -2.56 -12.43
C CYS A 479 0.08 -2.94 -13.68
N ALA A 480 0.43 -2.31 -14.80
CA ALA A 480 -0.24 -2.54 -16.06
C ALA A 480 0.18 -3.91 -16.61
N VAL A 481 -0.75 -4.85 -16.72
CA VAL A 481 -0.46 -6.16 -17.33
C VAL A 481 -0.47 -6.07 -18.85
N GLU A 482 -1.11 -5.05 -19.43
CA GLU A 482 -1.10 -4.80 -20.87
C GLU A 482 -0.81 -3.33 -21.16
N ALA A 483 -0.49 -3.01 -22.41
CA ALA A 483 -0.43 -1.61 -22.83
C ALA A 483 -1.85 -1.04 -22.85
N ASP A 484 -2.00 0.22 -22.45
CA ASP A 484 -3.30 0.87 -22.32
C ASP A 484 -3.24 2.34 -22.76
N CYS A 485 -4.39 2.93 -23.04
CA CYS A 485 -4.53 4.36 -23.31
C CYS A 485 -5.50 4.95 -22.30
N TRP A 486 -4.98 5.75 -21.37
CA TRP A 486 -5.81 6.42 -20.38
C TRP A 486 -6.67 7.52 -21.01
N PRO A 487 -7.87 7.76 -20.45
CA PRO A 487 -8.68 8.89 -20.85
C PRO A 487 -8.00 10.23 -20.54
N GLU A 488 -8.39 11.29 -21.26
CA GLU A 488 -7.85 12.65 -21.06
C GLU A 488 -8.12 13.20 -19.66
N GLY A 489 -9.33 13.02 -19.12
CA GLY A 489 -9.67 13.47 -17.77
C GLY A 489 -9.39 14.97 -17.56
N GLY A 490 -8.86 15.29 -16.37
CA GLY A 490 -8.16 16.53 -16.03
C GLY A 490 -6.63 16.36 -16.03
N THR A 491 -6.08 15.46 -16.86
CA THR A 491 -4.63 15.19 -16.92
C THR A 491 -3.81 16.28 -17.61
N GLY A 492 -4.45 17.08 -18.47
CA GLY A 492 -3.75 18.02 -19.34
C GLY A 492 -3.01 17.37 -20.53
N ILE A 493 -3.14 16.06 -20.71
CA ILE A 493 -2.51 15.31 -21.82
C ILE A 493 -3.53 15.13 -22.94
N GLU A 494 -3.40 15.90 -24.03
CA GLU A 494 -4.33 15.85 -25.16
C GLU A 494 -4.38 14.45 -25.79
N GLY A 495 -5.60 13.90 -25.88
CA GLY A 495 -5.86 12.56 -26.39
C GLY A 495 -5.53 11.42 -25.41
N GLY A 496 -5.16 11.75 -24.17
CA GLY A 496 -4.86 10.76 -23.12
C GLY A 496 -3.39 10.29 -23.08
N ALA A 497 -3.04 9.61 -21.99
CA ALA A 497 -1.69 9.09 -21.75
C ALA A 497 -1.54 7.63 -22.25
N GLN A 498 -0.47 7.33 -22.98
CA GLN A 498 -0.18 5.97 -23.46
C GLN A 498 0.64 5.19 -22.43
N LEU A 499 0.05 4.18 -21.82
CA LEU A 499 0.71 3.37 -20.81
C LEU A 499 1.32 2.12 -21.45
N ALA A 500 2.61 1.88 -21.19
CA ALA A 500 3.25 0.61 -21.54
C ALA A 500 2.91 -0.49 -20.53
N ARG A 501 2.92 -1.74 -21.01
CA ARG A 501 2.90 -2.94 -20.16
C ARG A 501 4.07 -2.94 -19.17
N ALA A 502 3.84 -3.50 -17.98
CA ALA A 502 4.76 -3.56 -16.85
C ALA A 502 5.15 -2.19 -16.26
N ASN A 503 4.30 -1.17 -16.43
CA ASN A 503 4.43 0.08 -15.69
C ASN A 503 3.76 -0.05 -14.32
N ASP A 504 4.54 0.19 -13.26
CA ASP A 504 4.02 0.34 -11.91
C ASP A 504 3.38 1.72 -11.73
N LEU A 505 2.28 1.76 -10.96
CA LEU A 505 1.41 2.91 -10.79
C LEU A 505 1.16 3.17 -9.29
N PHE A 506 1.14 4.45 -8.93
CA PHE A 506 0.64 4.94 -7.65
C PHE A 506 -0.60 5.78 -7.86
N LEU A 507 -1.77 5.29 -7.44
CA LEU A 507 -2.94 6.15 -7.24
C LEU A 507 -2.76 6.88 -5.91
N SER A 508 -2.46 8.17 -5.97
CA SER A 508 -2.23 8.99 -4.78
C SER A 508 -3.54 9.51 -4.22
N LEU A 509 -4.14 8.72 -3.33
CA LEU A 509 -5.41 9.05 -2.68
C LEU A 509 -5.26 10.32 -1.84
N TYR A 510 -4.12 10.49 -1.17
CA TYR A 510 -3.82 11.67 -0.37
C TYR A 510 -3.87 12.97 -1.19
N ASN A 511 -3.25 12.99 -2.37
CA ASN A 511 -3.24 14.16 -3.25
C ASN A 511 -4.57 14.34 -3.98
N MET A 512 -5.22 13.24 -4.38
CA MET A 512 -6.56 13.29 -4.98
C MET A 512 -7.58 13.87 -4.01
N GLY A 513 -7.51 13.47 -2.74
CA GLY A 513 -8.30 14.06 -1.65
C GLY A 513 -8.01 15.54 -1.42
N ARG A 514 -6.83 16.05 -1.80
CA ARG A 514 -6.43 17.47 -1.65
C ARG A 514 -6.37 18.24 -2.97
N SER A 515 -6.91 17.69 -4.05
CA SER A 515 -6.86 18.36 -5.34
C SER A 515 -7.82 19.55 -5.36
N PRO A 516 -7.35 20.79 -5.63
CA PRO A 516 -8.24 21.94 -5.78
C PRO A 516 -9.14 21.82 -7.02
N GLN A 517 -8.82 20.93 -7.95
CA GLN A 517 -9.69 20.62 -9.10
C GLN A 517 -10.90 19.77 -8.69
N LEU A 518 -10.83 19.05 -7.56
CA LEU A 518 -11.84 18.09 -7.13
C LEU A 518 -12.59 18.53 -5.85
N TRP A 519 -12.03 19.45 -5.07
CA TRP A 519 -12.60 19.86 -3.80
C TRP A 519 -12.45 21.37 -3.58
N SER A 520 -13.53 22.02 -3.11
CA SER A 520 -13.45 23.39 -2.58
C SER A 520 -12.67 23.39 -1.26
N ASP A 521 -11.71 24.31 -1.12
CA ASP A 521 -10.85 24.46 0.07
C ASP A 521 -10.29 23.09 0.52
N PRO A 522 -9.47 22.44 -0.32
CA PRO A 522 -9.09 21.03 -0.15
C PRO A 522 -8.34 20.74 1.15
N ASP A 523 -7.62 21.71 1.71
CA ASP A 523 -6.83 21.52 2.93
C ASP A 523 -7.63 21.77 4.22
N VAL A 524 -8.88 22.23 4.11
CA VAL A 524 -9.77 22.47 5.26
C VAL A 524 -10.57 21.22 5.58
N PHE A 525 -10.60 20.82 6.86
CA PHE A 525 -11.48 19.77 7.35
C PHE A 525 -12.91 20.33 7.47
N ASP A 526 -13.77 19.96 6.53
CA ASP A 526 -15.16 20.41 6.52
C ASP A 526 -16.12 19.22 6.28
N PRO A 527 -16.67 18.63 7.35
CA PRO A 527 -17.69 17.59 7.23
C PRO A 527 -18.94 18.03 6.46
N THR A 528 -19.28 19.33 6.46
CA THR A 528 -20.47 19.83 5.75
C THR A 528 -20.27 19.90 4.24
N ARG A 529 -19.06 19.63 3.73
CA ARG A 529 -18.83 19.53 2.27
C ARG A 529 -19.70 18.46 1.63
N TRP A 530 -20.01 17.41 2.38
CA TRP A 530 -20.83 16.29 1.94
C TRP A 530 -22.32 16.67 1.85
N GLU A 531 -22.68 17.92 2.12
CA GLU A 531 -24.06 18.42 2.01
C GLU A 531 -24.27 19.29 0.76
N ARG A 532 -23.19 19.64 0.07
CA ARG A 532 -23.21 20.51 -1.10
C ARG A 532 -22.59 19.84 -2.32
N PRO A 533 -23.19 19.99 -3.52
CA PRO A 533 -22.59 19.45 -4.73
C PRO A 533 -21.33 20.23 -5.10
N PHE A 534 -20.39 19.55 -5.75
CA PHE A 534 -19.19 20.17 -6.31
C PHE A 534 -18.89 19.54 -7.67
N THR A 535 -18.66 20.38 -8.68
CA THR A 535 -18.28 19.95 -10.03
C THR A 535 -17.19 20.86 -10.56
N ASN A 536 -16.34 20.33 -11.44
CA ASN A 536 -15.35 21.10 -12.16
C ASN A 536 -15.41 20.75 -13.66
N PRO A 537 -15.94 21.63 -14.52
CA PRO A 537 -16.01 21.39 -15.96
C PRO A 537 -14.67 21.18 -16.66
N GLU A 538 -13.56 21.60 -16.05
CA GLU A 538 -12.21 21.42 -16.59
C GLU A 538 -11.74 19.95 -16.52
N VAL A 539 -12.29 19.16 -15.60
CA VAL A 539 -11.99 17.72 -15.46
C VAL A 539 -12.96 16.93 -16.33
N LYS A 540 -12.64 16.77 -17.61
CA LYS A 540 -13.54 16.15 -18.60
C LYS A 540 -13.85 14.70 -18.24
N GLY A 541 -15.14 14.38 -18.12
CA GLY A 541 -15.60 13.01 -17.83
C GLY A 541 -15.70 12.67 -16.34
N TRP A 542 -15.38 13.62 -15.45
CA TRP A 542 -15.74 13.55 -14.04
C TRP A 542 -17.08 14.26 -13.80
N LYS A 543 -18.00 13.58 -13.12
CA LYS A 543 -19.35 14.11 -12.86
C LYS A 543 -19.41 15.03 -11.65
N GLY A 544 -18.34 15.08 -10.86
CA GLY A 544 -18.34 15.76 -9.58
C GLY A 544 -18.96 14.93 -8.46
N TYR A 545 -19.05 15.57 -7.30
CA TYR A 545 -19.75 15.07 -6.14
C TYR A 545 -21.18 15.61 -6.08
N ASP A 546 -22.15 14.73 -5.83
CA ASP A 546 -23.55 15.10 -5.60
C ASP A 546 -24.07 14.47 -4.28
N PRO A 547 -24.45 15.27 -3.27
CA PRO A 547 -25.04 14.79 -2.02
C PRO A 547 -26.26 13.88 -2.21
N LYS A 548 -26.97 13.97 -3.34
CA LYS A 548 -28.11 13.09 -3.67
C LYS A 548 -27.68 11.67 -4.01
N MET A 549 -26.42 11.46 -4.37
CA MET A 549 -25.83 10.15 -4.65
C MET A 549 -25.45 9.41 -3.37
N ARG A 550 -25.56 10.05 -2.19
CA ARG A 550 -25.50 9.35 -0.91
C ARG A 550 -26.64 8.35 -0.85
N SER A 551 -26.32 7.06 -0.89
CA SER A 551 -27.30 6.01 -0.71
C SER A 551 -27.96 6.17 0.67
N LYS A 552 -29.24 5.79 0.81
CA LYS A 552 -29.85 5.76 2.15
C LYS A 552 -29.10 4.76 3.03
N GLY A 553 -28.77 5.16 4.26
CA GLY A 553 -28.05 4.32 5.22
C GLY A 553 -26.56 4.62 5.24
N LEU A 554 -25.72 3.56 5.21
CA LEU A 554 -24.27 3.66 5.35
C LEU A 554 -23.59 4.10 4.04
N TRP A 555 -23.78 5.36 3.65
CA TRP A 555 -23.29 5.88 2.37
C TRP A 555 -21.78 6.05 2.33
N VAL A 556 -21.15 6.24 3.49
CA VAL A 556 -19.68 6.32 3.63
C VAL A 556 -18.96 5.07 3.13
N ALA A 557 -19.65 3.92 3.08
CA ALA A 557 -19.10 2.69 2.51
C ALA A 557 -19.04 2.69 0.96
N ASN A 558 -19.62 3.69 0.28
CA ASN A 558 -19.69 3.78 -1.18
C ASN A 558 -19.19 5.15 -1.69
N LEU A 559 -18.15 5.70 -1.05
CA LEU A 559 -17.60 7.02 -1.38
C LEU A 559 -17.10 7.12 -2.83
N GLU A 560 -16.63 6.02 -3.43
CA GLU A 560 -16.20 5.95 -4.82
C GLU A 560 -17.36 6.22 -5.79
N ILE A 561 -18.57 5.77 -5.44
CA ILE A 561 -19.77 6.05 -6.23
C ILE A 561 -20.23 7.48 -5.98
N ALA A 562 -20.28 7.89 -4.71
CA ALA A 562 -20.80 9.21 -4.33
C ALA A 562 -19.94 10.37 -4.88
N SER A 563 -18.63 10.16 -5.01
CA SER A 563 -17.65 11.16 -5.48
C SER A 563 -17.19 10.97 -6.94
N ASP A 564 -17.79 10.02 -7.66
CA ASP A 564 -17.36 9.59 -9.00
C ASP A 564 -15.84 9.35 -9.07
N HIS A 565 -15.34 8.53 -8.13
CA HIS A 565 -13.95 8.10 -7.96
C HIS A 565 -12.94 9.19 -7.57
N ALA A 566 -13.39 10.40 -7.22
CA ALA A 566 -12.52 11.41 -6.60
C ALA A 566 -12.10 11.03 -5.16
N LEU A 567 -12.80 10.08 -4.53
CA LEU A 567 -12.44 9.51 -3.25
C LEU A 567 -12.70 8.00 -3.25
N VAL A 568 -11.65 7.20 -3.11
CA VAL A 568 -11.70 5.72 -3.16
C VAL A 568 -11.01 5.05 -1.94
N PRO A 569 -11.36 5.41 -0.70
CA PRO A 569 -10.65 4.99 0.50
C PRO A 569 -10.74 3.48 0.76
N PHE A 570 -11.78 2.83 0.23
CA PHE A 570 -11.97 1.38 0.29
C PHE A 570 -11.64 0.69 -1.04
N GLY A 571 -10.92 1.37 -1.94
CA GLY A 571 -10.73 0.92 -3.32
C GLY A 571 -11.98 1.18 -4.19
N ALA A 572 -12.02 0.54 -5.36
CA ALA A 572 -13.14 0.62 -6.28
C ALA A 572 -13.09 -0.57 -7.26
N GLY A 573 -14.24 -0.93 -7.82
CA GLY A 573 -14.34 -2.08 -8.72
C GLY A 573 -14.17 -3.40 -7.97
N PRO A 574 -13.59 -4.45 -8.59
CA PRO A 574 -13.53 -5.76 -7.94
C PRO A 574 -12.60 -5.83 -6.73
N ARG A 575 -11.52 -5.02 -6.66
CA ARG A 575 -10.43 -5.13 -5.67
C ARG A 575 -10.27 -3.84 -4.88
#